data_AF-A0A961UPA6-F1
#
_entry.id   AF-A0A961UPA6-F1
#
_cell.length_a   1.000
_cell.length_b   1.000
_cell.length_c   1.000
_cell.angle_alpha   90.00
_cell.angle_beta   90.00
_cell.angle_gamma   90.00
#
_symmetry.space_group_name_H-M   'P 1'
#
loop_
_entity.id
_entity.type
_entity.pdbx_description
1 polymer ?
#
loop_
_entity_poly.entity_id
_entity_poly.type
_entity_poly.pdbx_seq_one_letter_code
_entity_poly.pdbx_strand_id
1 'polypeptide(L)'
;MANVRTLTITAIALSAVFHGVAANERGSLADTILRLAPPPANEALADIPEVGRRLLALRSYVRAGSKLADRWSWTEEKIKAFQGSPEQQALLAEVSAVSTHFSEQNPGYELYVNTRIRSLDVQIRNWNANESVGVAAVEILAAWKEHFGDGAPEVEEIDPEKLRIWLSGFSNTQRANLAAPGLTAHGRGHAIDFQVMKDGQIVAGADSRQIETVWRAEGWDVRLKESVSAAGPSFKGPLISPDEPWHFDYEPGSAAVSDGGNADQ
;
A
#
# COMPACT_ATOMS: atom_id res chain seq x y z
N MET A 1 56.61 2.05 77.93
CA MET A 1 56.85 2.46 76.54
C MET A 1 55.67 1.98 75.69
N ALA A 2 55.27 2.80 74.70
CA ALA A 2 54.25 2.58 73.67
C ALA A 2 52.76 2.89 74.03
N ASN A 3 52.47 4.19 74.10
CA ASN A 3 51.35 4.92 73.47
C ASN A 3 50.29 4.11 72.70
N VAL A 4 49.04 4.21 73.16
CA VAL A 4 47.82 3.98 72.37
C VAL A 4 47.51 5.27 71.59
N ARG A 5 47.55 5.20 70.25
CA ARG A 5 47.06 6.27 69.37
C ARG A 5 45.77 5.83 68.68
N THR A 6 44.71 6.53 69.02
CA THR A 6 43.42 6.56 68.32
C THR A 6 43.62 7.04 66.88
N LEU A 7 43.20 6.24 65.90
CA LEU A 7 43.14 6.64 64.50
C LEU A 7 41.68 6.92 64.13
N THR A 8 41.35 8.21 64.04
CA THR A 8 40.11 8.72 63.49
C THR A 8 40.19 8.63 61.97
N ILE A 9 39.36 7.79 61.34
CA ILE A 9 39.24 7.73 59.89
C ILE A 9 38.27 8.84 59.46
N THR A 10 38.81 9.92 58.90
CA THR A 10 38.02 10.95 58.22
C THR A 10 37.72 10.47 56.80
N ALA A 11 36.46 10.14 56.52
CA ALA A 11 36.00 9.86 55.16
C ALA A 11 35.85 11.20 54.40
N ILE A 12 36.75 11.45 53.46
CA ILE A 12 36.60 12.52 52.47
C ILE A 12 35.77 11.95 51.32
N ALA A 13 34.50 12.33 51.24
CA ALA A 13 33.66 12.07 50.08
C ALA A 13 34.09 13.00 48.94
N LEU A 14 34.81 12.46 47.95
CA LEU A 14 35.06 13.13 46.69
C LEU A 14 33.77 13.06 45.86
N SER A 15 32.99 14.14 45.84
CA SER A 15 31.87 14.30 44.91
C SER A 15 32.41 14.42 43.49
N ALA A 16 32.41 13.32 42.75
CA ALA A 16 32.58 13.34 41.31
C ALA A 16 31.35 14.04 40.71
N VAL A 17 31.52 15.30 40.32
CA VAL A 17 30.55 15.99 39.45
C VAL A 17 30.66 15.35 38.08
N PHE A 18 29.87 14.29 37.87
CA PHE A 18 29.53 13.84 36.52
C PHE A 18 28.74 14.99 35.88
N HIS A 19 29.44 15.81 35.09
CA HIS A 19 28.79 16.54 34.02
C HIS A 19 28.34 15.48 33.02
N GLY A 20 27.12 14.96 33.24
CA GLY A 20 26.39 14.28 32.20
C GLY A 20 26.31 15.24 31.03
N VAL A 21 27.13 15.00 30.01
CA VAL A 21 26.85 15.47 28.67
C VAL A 21 25.49 14.87 28.36
N ALA A 22 24.45 15.69 28.39
CA ALA A 22 23.17 15.32 27.82
C ALA A 22 23.47 14.93 26.38
N ALA A 23 23.45 13.63 26.10
CA ALA A 23 23.36 13.16 24.75
C ALA A 23 22.07 13.76 24.21
N ASN A 24 22.19 14.74 23.30
CA ASN A 24 21.09 15.18 22.47
C ASN A 24 20.50 13.89 21.86
N GLU A 25 19.31 13.49 22.30
CA GLU A 25 18.59 12.37 21.71
C GLU A 25 18.16 12.82 20.31
N ARG A 26 19.08 12.69 19.34
CA ARG A 26 18.75 12.86 17.93
C ARG A 26 17.63 11.89 17.61
N GLY A 27 16.47 12.41 17.22
CA GLY A 27 15.34 11.58 16.79
C GLY A 27 15.81 10.59 15.73
N SER A 28 15.40 9.33 15.84
CA SER A 28 15.85 8.34 14.86
C SER A 28 15.25 8.64 13.48
N LEU A 29 15.92 8.23 12.39
CA LEU A 29 15.33 8.30 11.03
C LEU A 29 13.95 7.63 10.98
N ALA A 30 13.78 6.57 11.77
CA ALA A 30 12.51 5.88 11.95
C ALA A 30 11.41 6.81 12.49
N ASP A 31 11.69 7.65 13.49
CA ASP A 31 10.73 8.58 14.08
C ASP A 31 10.38 9.72 13.11
N THR A 32 11.39 10.23 12.41
CA THR A 32 11.22 11.23 11.35
C THR A 32 10.27 10.73 10.28
N ILE A 33 10.47 9.49 9.79
CA ILE A 33 9.61 8.87 8.79
C ILE A 33 8.16 8.79 9.27
N LEU A 34 7.92 8.39 10.52
CA LEU A 34 6.57 8.26 11.07
C LEU A 34 5.86 9.61 11.20
N ARG A 35 6.56 10.68 11.61
CA ARG A 35 5.97 12.02 11.75
C ARG A 35 5.57 12.64 10.40
N LEU A 36 6.26 12.28 9.32
CA LEU A 36 6.00 12.81 7.98
C LEU A 36 4.87 12.08 7.24
N ALA A 37 4.52 10.88 7.69
CA ALA A 37 3.47 10.10 7.06
C ALA A 37 2.09 10.60 7.52
N PRO A 38 1.21 11.05 6.60
CA PRO A 38 -0.16 11.36 6.97
C PRO A 38 -0.88 10.07 7.38
N PRO A 39 -1.85 10.12 8.33
CA PRO A 39 -2.74 9.00 8.56
C PRO A 39 -3.48 8.61 7.26
N PRO A 40 -3.70 7.31 6.99
CA PRO A 40 -3.35 6.14 7.81
C PRO A 40 -1.94 5.56 7.59
N ALA A 41 -1.08 6.20 6.78
CA ALA A 41 0.22 5.64 6.42
C ALA A 41 1.22 5.53 7.58
N ASN A 42 1.13 6.41 8.57
CA ASN A 42 1.97 6.34 9.77
C ASN A 42 1.84 5.00 10.51
N GLU A 43 0.63 4.43 10.60
CA GLU A 43 0.39 3.13 11.24
C GLU A 43 1.05 2.00 10.44
N ALA A 44 0.83 1.95 9.12
CA ALA A 44 1.45 0.93 8.27
C ALA A 44 2.99 1.01 8.26
N LEU A 45 3.56 2.22 8.37
CA LEU A 45 5.02 2.40 8.47
C LEU A 45 5.57 1.90 9.81
N ALA A 46 4.79 1.95 10.90
CA ALA A 46 5.21 1.45 12.20
C ALA A 46 5.45 -0.07 12.17
N ASP A 47 4.69 -0.80 11.35
CA ASP A 47 4.80 -2.26 11.15
C ASP A 47 5.90 -2.67 10.15
N ILE A 48 6.67 -1.71 9.61
CA ILE A 48 7.81 -1.99 8.73
C ILE A 48 9.10 -1.81 9.57
N PRO A 49 9.77 -2.90 9.98
CA PRO A 49 10.89 -2.82 10.92
C PRO A 49 12.17 -2.24 10.29
N GLU A 50 12.43 -2.54 9.02
CA GLU A 50 13.64 -2.08 8.33
C GLU A 50 13.49 -0.63 7.84
N VAL A 51 14.39 0.25 8.30
CA VAL A 51 14.32 1.70 8.02
C VAL A 51 14.33 2.02 6.52
N GLY A 52 15.11 1.28 5.72
CA GLY A 52 15.16 1.47 4.26
C GLY A 52 13.84 1.12 3.59
N ARG A 53 13.20 0.03 4.01
CA ARG A 53 11.87 -0.38 3.50
C ARG A 53 10.80 0.64 3.90
N ARG A 54 10.91 1.18 5.12
CA ARG A 54 10.03 2.22 5.63
C ARG A 54 10.17 3.52 4.83
N LEU A 55 11.41 3.93 4.53
CA LEU A 55 11.70 5.10 3.71
C LEU A 55 11.17 4.94 2.27
N LEU A 56 11.33 3.75 1.68
CA LEU A 56 10.82 3.42 0.36
C LEU A 56 9.27 3.49 0.29
N ALA A 57 8.59 3.01 1.34
CA ALA A 57 7.14 3.12 1.47
C ALA A 57 6.69 4.58 1.64
N LEU A 58 7.35 5.34 2.53
CA LEU A 58 7.08 6.78 2.73
C LEU A 58 7.16 7.56 1.42
N ARG A 59 8.19 7.32 0.61
CA ARG A 59 8.31 7.93 -0.73
C ARG A 59 7.06 7.70 -1.58
N SER A 60 6.50 6.49 -1.54
CA SER A 60 5.31 6.15 -2.32
C SER A 60 4.08 6.91 -1.80
N TYR A 61 3.95 7.07 -0.48
CA TYR A 61 2.87 7.84 0.14
C TYR A 61 2.97 9.33 -0.16
N VAL A 62 4.18 9.90 -0.09
CA VAL A 62 4.45 11.29 -0.49
C VAL A 62 4.07 11.54 -1.95
N ARG A 63 4.34 10.59 -2.84
CA ARG A 63 3.94 10.67 -4.26
C ARG A 63 2.44 10.52 -4.48
N ALA A 64 1.76 9.73 -3.65
CA ALA A 64 0.30 9.63 -3.69
C ALA A 64 -0.38 10.93 -3.24
N GLY A 65 0.24 11.66 -2.31
CA GLY A 65 -0.23 12.97 -1.86
C GLY A 65 -1.65 12.91 -1.29
N SER A 66 -2.50 13.87 -1.67
CA SER A 66 -3.89 13.93 -1.21
C SER A 66 -4.76 12.73 -1.61
N LYS A 67 -4.35 11.97 -2.64
CA LYS A 67 -5.08 10.77 -3.10
C LYS A 67 -4.77 9.51 -2.27
N LEU A 68 -3.92 9.62 -1.25
CA LEU A 68 -3.50 8.48 -0.43
C LEU A 68 -4.69 7.79 0.24
N ALA A 69 -5.53 8.57 0.93
CA ALA A 69 -6.68 8.05 1.67
C ALA A 69 -7.68 7.34 0.74
N ASP A 70 -7.93 7.92 -0.43
CA ASP A 70 -8.82 7.34 -1.42
C ASP A 70 -8.33 5.96 -1.86
N ARG A 71 -7.02 5.78 -2.03
CA ARG A 71 -6.44 4.51 -2.51
C ARG A 71 -6.20 3.48 -1.40
N TRP A 72 -6.40 3.86 -0.15
CA TRP A 72 -5.92 3.08 0.98
C TRP A 72 -6.61 1.73 1.11
N SER A 73 -5.82 0.67 1.23
CA SER A 73 -6.32 -0.70 1.36
C SER A 73 -7.08 -0.92 2.67
N TRP A 74 -8.06 -1.81 2.63
CA TRP A 74 -8.82 -2.25 3.78
C TRP A 74 -7.99 -3.15 4.70
N THR A 75 -8.27 -3.06 6.00
CA THR A 75 -7.79 -4.01 7.02
C THR A 75 -8.57 -5.32 6.93
N GLU A 76 -8.09 -6.36 7.61
CA GLU A 76 -8.83 -7.64 7.71
C GLU A 76 -10.23 -7.45 8.31
N GLU A 77 -10.40 -6.54 9.28
CA GLU A 77 -11.68 -6.24 9.90
C GLU A 77 -12.67 -5.65 8.89
N LYS A 78 -12.21 -4.69 8.06
CA LYS A 78 -13.03 -4.11 6.99
C LYS A 78 -13.40 -5.15 5.94
N ILE A 79 -12.46 -6.04 5.57
CA ILE A 79 -12.73 -7.14 4.63
C ILE A 79 -13.78 -8.09 5.23
N LYS A 80 -13.65 -8.44 6.51
CA LYS A 80 -14.62 -9.30 7.20
C LYS A 80 -16.00 -8.66 7.28
N ALA A 81 -16.08 -7.35 7.49
CA ALA A 81 -17.35 -6.62 7.49
C ALA A 81 -18.01 -6.57 6.10
N PHE A 82 -17.19 -6.49 5.04
CA PHE A 82 -17.67 -6.54 3.66
C PHE A 82 -18.11 -7.95 3.23
N GLN A 83 -17.48 -9.00 3.77
CA GLN A 83 -17.86 -10.37 3.45
C GLN A 83 -19.29 -10.70 3.90
N GLY A 84 -20.13 -11.07 2.94
CA GLY A 84 -21.55 -11.35 3.12
C GLY A 84 -22.45 -10.11 3.15
N SER A 85 -21.87 -8.89 3.07
CA SER A 85 -22.64 -7.65 3.12
C SER A 85 -23.50 -7.43 1.87
N PRO A 86 -24.56 -6.61 1.95
CA PRO A 86 -25.34 -6.21 0.77
C PRO A 86 -24.47 -5.60 -0.34
N GLU A 87 -23.44 -4.83 0.03
CA GLU A 87 -22.51 -4.23 -0.91
C GLU A 87 -21.69 -5.29 -1.67
N GLN A 88 -21.21 -6.33 -0.98
CA GLN A 88 -20.53 -7.45 -1.65
C GLN A 88 -21.50 -8.23 -2.56
N GLN A 89 -22.72 -8.47 -2.11
CA GLN A 89 -23.73 -9.16 -2.92
C GLN A 89 -24.05 -8.38 -4.19
N ALA A 90 -24.20 -7.05 -4.10
CA ALA A 90 -24.38 -6.18 -5.26
C ALA A 90 -23.20 -6.26 -6.23
N LEU A 91 -21.96 -6.15 -5.73
CA LEU A 91 -20.76 -6.32 -6.55
C LEU A 91 -20.75 -7.68 -7.27
N LEU A 92 -21.02 -8.77 -6.57
CA LEU A 92 -21.03 -10.11 -7.15
C LEU A 92 -22.14 -10.29 -8.18
N ALA A 93 -23.31 -9.69 -7.96
CA ALA A 93 -24.41 -9.70 -8.94
C ALA A 93 -24.02 -8.97 -10.23
N GLU A 94 -23.35 -7.82 -10.12
CA GLU A 94 -22.88 -7.08 -11.29
C GLU A 94 -21.74 -7.80 -12.02
N VAL A 95 -20.77 -8.38 -11.30
CA VAL A 95 -19.74 -9.26 -11.90
C VAL A 95 -20.39 -10.44 -12.64
N SER A 96 -21.44 -11.03 -12.07
CA SER A 96 -22.21 -12.11 -12.70
C SER A 96 -22.92 -11.64 -13.97
N ALA A 97 -23.47 -10.42 -13.99
CA ALA A 97 -24.11 -9.84 -15.17
C ALA A 97 -23.11 -9.64 -16.31
N VAL A 98 -21.91 -9.09 -16.02
CA VAL A 98 -20.82 -8.98 -16.99
C VAL A 98 -20.43 -10.35 -17.54
N SER A 99 -20.25 -11.33 -16.65
CA SER A 99 -19.82 -12.69 -17.03
C SER A 99 -20.86 -13.41 -17.89
N THR A 100 -22.15 -13.21 -17.59
CA THR A 100 -23.26 -13.77 -18.36
C THR A 100 -23.28 -13.18 -19.77
N HIS A 101 -23.30 -11.85 -19.88
CA HIS A 101 -23.29 -11.18 -21.18
C HIS A 101 -22.05 -11.55 -22.00
N PHE A 102 -20.87 -11.59 -21.39
CA PHE A 102 -19.65 -11.96 -22.09
C PHE A 102 -19.73 -13.37 -22.68
N SER A 103 -20.20 -14.35 -21.90
CA SER A 103 -20.29 -15.74 -22.35
C SER A 103 -21.34 -15.93 -23.44
N GLU A 104 -22.45 -15.19 -23.38
CA GLU A 104 -23.49 -15.16 -24.42
C GLU A 104 -22.97 -14.61 -25.75
N GLN A 105 -22.16 -13.53 -25.70
CA GLN A 105 -21.57 -12.94 -26.90
C GLN A 105 -20.32 -13.68 -27.41
N ASN A 106 -19.72 -14.55 -26.58
CA ASN A 106 -18.48 -15.25 -26.91
C ASN A 106 -18.60 -16.76 -26.59
N PRO A 107 -19.39 -17.52 -27.37
CA PRO A 107 -19.61 -18.95 -27.09
C PRO A 107 -18.30 -19.74 -26.97
N GLY A 108 -18.19 -20.52 -25.89
CA GLY A 108 -17.00 -21.30 -25.56
C GLY A 108 -15.95 -20.56 -24.74
N TYR A 109 -16.18 -19.30 -24.39
CA TYR A 109 -15.33 -18.51 -23.51
C TYR A 109 -16.08 -18.06 -22.26
N GLU A 110 -15.34 -17.90 -21.18
CA GLU A 110 -15.85 -17.47 -19.87
C GLU A 110 -14.95 -16.38 -19.29
N LEU A 111 -15.42 -15.65 -18.28
CA LEU A 111 -14.60 -14.74 -17.50
C LEU A 111 -14.19 -15.38 -16.18
N TYR A 112 -12.90 -15.27 -15.85
CA TYR A 112 -12.37 -15.50 -14.52
C TYR A 112 -12.18 -14.16 -13.81
N VAL A 113 -12.67 -14.06 -12.58
CA VAL A 113 -12.55 -12.89 -11.74
C VAL A 113 -12.07 -13.30 -10.35
N ASN A 114 -10.94 -12.72 -9.91
CA ASN A 114 -10.47 -12.92 -8.55
C ASN A 114 -11.00 -11.79 -7.63
N THR A 115 -12.09 -12.04 -6.93
CA THR A 115 -12.71 -11.08 -6.02
C THR A 115 -12.09 -11.09 -4.61
N ARG A 116 -11.00 -11.83 -4.38
CA ARG A 116 -10.35 -11.88 -3.07
C ARG A 116 -9.60 -10.57 -2.80
N ILE A 117 -10.03 -9.86 -1.77
CA ILE A 117 -9.38 -8.64 -1.29
C ILE A 117 -8.07 -9.03 -0.58
N ARG A 118 -6.97 -8.39 -0.98
CA ARG A 118 -5.69 -8.51 -0.27
C ARG A 118 -5.61 -7.45 0.83
N SER A 119 -5.71 -7.88 2.08
CA SER A 119 -5.63 -7.00 3.25
C SER A 119 -4.33 -6.20 3.31
N LEU A 120 -4.39 -5.05 3.99
CA LEU A 120 -3.22 -4.26 4.34
C LEU A 120 -2.17 -5.10 5.06
N ASP A 121 -2.57 -5.98 5.99
CA ASP A 121 -1.64 -6.81 6.76
C ASP A 121 -0.88 -7.80 5.89
N VAL A 122 -1.56 -8.44 4.92
CA VAL A 122 -0.91 -9.30 3.93
C VAL A 122 0.07 -8.48 3.09
N GLN A 123 -0.29 -7.26 2.70
CA GLN A 123 0.61 -6.39 1.93
C GLN A 123 1.85 -6.00 2.72
N ILE A 124 1.72 -5.65 4.00
CA ILE A 124 2.85 -5.32 4.88
C ILE A 124 3.76 -6.55 5.05
N ARG A 125 3.20 -7.74 5.30
CA ARG A 125 3.98 -8.98 5.37
C ARG A 125 4.75 -9.26 4.08
N ASN A 126 4.09 -9.16 2.93
CA ASN A 126 4.74 -9.38 1.63
C ASN A 126 5.81 -8.32 1.35
N TRP A 127 5.55 -7.05 1.69
CA TRP A 127 6.51 -5.97 1.56
C TRP A 127 7.79 -6.23 2.37
N ASN A 128 7.63 -6.68 3.62
CA ASN A 128 8.76 -7.00 4.51
C ASN A 128 9.54 -8.25 4.03
N ALA A 129 8.88 -9.22 3.42
CA ALA A 129 9.51 -10.46 2.96
C ALA A 129 10.10 -10.40 1.53
N ASN A 130 9.75 -9.40 0.72
CA ASN A 130 10.11 -9.38 -0.70
C ASN A 130 11.56 -8.94 -0.95
N GLU A 131 12.29 -9.71 -1.77
CA GLU A 131 13.70 -9.44 -2.10
C GLU A 131 13.89 -8.17 -2.92
N SER A 132 13.07 -7.94 -3.96
CA SER A 132 13.18 -6.74 -4.81
C SER A 132 12.92 -5.45 -4.02
N VAL A 133 12.02 -5.51 -3.02
CA VAL A 133 11.80 -4.41 -2.07
C VAL A 133 13.05 -4.18 -1.23
N GLY A 134 13.72 -5.24 -0.78
CA GLY A 134 14.97 -5.14 -0.02
C GLY A 134 16.09 -4.46 -0.81
N VAL A 135 16.27 -4.83 -2.08
CA VAL A 135 17.27 -4.21 -2.97
C VAL A 135 16.99 -2.71 -3.15
N ALA A 136 15.75 -2.35 -3.48
CA ALA A 136 15.34 -0.95 -3.64
C ALA A 136 15.44 -0.15 -2.33
N ALA A 137 15.19 -0.80 -1.19
CA ALA A 137 15.29 -0.21 0.15
C ALA A 137 16.74 0.12 0.54
N VAL A 138 17.70 -0.74 0.18
CA VAL A 138 19.13 -0.47 0.40
C VAL A 138 19.58 0.74 -0.41
N GLU A 139 19.14 0.84 -1.67
CA GLU A 139 19.50 1.94 -2.56
C GLU A 139 18.99 3.30 -2.06
N ILE A 140 17.70 3.41 -1.70
CA ILE A 140 17.15 4.69 -1.20
C ILE A 140 17.77 5.09 0.15
N LEU A 141 18.10 4.11 1.00
CA LEU A 141 18.77 4.38 2.27
C LEU A 141 20.22 4.85 2.06
N ALA A 142 20.94 4.29 1.09
CA ALA A 142 22.28 4.77 0.74
C ALA A 142 22.23 6.21 0.19
N ALA A 143 21.29 6.49 -0.72
CA ALA A 143 21.08 7.84 -1.25
C ALA A 143 20.66 8.85 -0.17
N TRP A 144 19.86 8.41 0.81
CA TRP A 144 19.53 9.23 1.98
C TRP A 144 20.79 9.63 2.74
N LYS A 145 21.63 8.65 3.09
CA LYS A 145 22.85 8.87 3.86
C LYS A 145 23.84 9.77 3.13
N GLU A 146 23.94 9.64 1.82
CA GLU A 146 24.77 10.53 0.99
C GLU A 146 24.25 11.97 1.01
N HIS A 147 22.93 12.17 0.96
CA HIS A 147 22.34 13.50 0.87
C HIS A 147 22.20 14.22 2.21
N PHE A 148 21.82 13.50 3.28
CA PHE A 148 21.52 14.05 4.60
C PHE A 148 22.52 13.66 5.69
N GLY A 149 23.44 12.74 5.39
CA GLY A 149 24.40 12.18 6.36
C GLY A 149 23.91 10.91 7.07
N ASP A 150 24.80 10.29 7.84
CA ASP A 150 24.50 9.08 8.63
C ASP A 150 23.61 9.35 9.85
N GLY A 151 23.49 10.60 10.27
CA GLY A 151 22.53 11.04 11.28
C GLY A 151 21.25 11.54 10.61
N ALA A 152 20.08 11.16 11.13
CA ALA A 152 18.86 11.88 10.78
C ALA A 152 19.02 13.33 11.28
N PRO A 153 18.80 14.35 10.44
CA PRO A 153 18.57 15.68 10.97
C PRO A 153 17.34 15.63 11.87
N GLU A 154 17.31 16.41 12.94
CA GLU A 154 16.11 16.50 13.78
C GLU A 154 14.93 16.90 12.88
N VAL A 155 13.73 16.38 13.17
CA VAL A 155 12.54 16.65 12.33
C VAL A 155 12.29 18.16 12.21
N GLU A 156 12.65 18.91 13.25
CA GLU A 156 12.57 20.35 13.35
C GLU A 156 13.63 21.08 12.50
N GLU A 157 14.72 20.40 12.12
CA GLU A 157 15.79 20.89 11.24
C GLU A 157 15.57 20.50 9.76
N ILE A 158 14.78 19.45 9.50
CA ILE A 158 14.39 19.06 8.16
C ILE A 158 13.24 19.95 7.70
N ASP A 159 13.52 20.80 6.71
CA ASP A 159 12.47 21.45 5.93
C ASP A 159 11.57 20.38 5.27
N PRO A 160 10.31 20.22 5.71
CA PRO A 160 9.43 19.15 5.22
C PRO A 160 9.19 19.24 3.71
N GLU A 161 9.25 20.44 3.15
CA GLU A 161 9.06 20.65 1.71
C GLU A 161 10.28 20.17 0.93
N LYS A 162 11.51 20.45 1.39
CA LYS A 162 12.73 19.91 0.77
C LYS A 162 12.77 18.39 0.82
N LEU A 163 12.35 17.81 1.94
CA LEU A 163 12.29 16.36 2.07
C LEU A 163 11.22 15.76 1.15
N ARG A 164 10.04 16.39 1.05
CA ARG A 164 8.99 15.98 0.12
C ARG A 164 9.47 16.03 -1.33
N ILE A 165 10.20 17.08 -1.71
CA ILE A 165 10.81 17.24 -3.04
C ILE A 165 11.84 16.13 -3.29
N TRP A 166 12.73 15.86 -2.32
CA TRP A 166 13.74 14.80 -2.45
C TRP A 166 13.09 13.42 -2.61
N LEU A 167 12.14 13.06 -1.74
CA LEU A 167 11.43 11.78 -1.79
C LEU A 167 10.67 11.60 -3.11
N SER A 168 9.94 12.63 -3.53
CA SER A 168 9.18 12.58 -4.78
C SER A 168 10.09 12.52 -6.01
N GLY A 169 11.23 13.20 -6.00
CA GLY A 169 12.22 13.22 -7.09
C GLY A 169 13.10 11.97 -7.16
N PHE A 170 13.34 11.28 -6.05
CA PHE A 170 14.20 10.09 -6.03
C PHE A 170 13.64 8.97 -6.91
N SER A 171 14.51 8.30 -7.68
CA SER A 171 14.18 7.13 -8.50
C SER A 171 15.19 6.03 -8.32
N ASN A 172 14.72 4.83 -7.95
CA ASN A 172 15.54 3.63 -7.94
C ASN A 172 15.98 3.22 -9.34
N THR A 173 17.21 2.73 -9.44
CA THR A 173 17.72 2.02 -10.62
C THR A 173 17.01 0.68 -10.81
N GLN A 174 16.71 -0.04 -9.73
CA GLN A 174 15.89 -1.25 -9.74
C GLN A 174 14.55 -0.99 -9.05
N ARG A 175 13.45 -1.18 -9.78
CA ARG A 175 12.11 -0.98 -9.22
C ARG A 175 11.75 -2.14 -8.30
N ALA A 176 11.14 -1.82 -7.16
CA ALA A 176 10.43 -2.82 -6.37
C ALA A 176 9.26 -3.37 -7.20
N ASN A 177 9.11 -4.69 -7.22
CA ASN A 177 8.04 -5.38 -7.97
C ASN A 177 6.72 -5.43 -7.19
N LEU A 178 6.62 -4.73 -6.06
CA LEU A 178 5.41 -4.60 -5.25
C LEU A 178 5.08 -3.13 -5.04
N ALA A 179 3.79 -2.81 -5.06
CA ALA A 179 3.30 -1.53 -4.57
C ALA A 179 3.55 -1.41 -3.07
N ALA A 180 3.78 -0.18 -2.59
CA ALA A 180 3.84 0.09 -1.16
C ALA A 180 2.52 -0.34 -0.49
N PRO A 181 2.56 -0.91 0.73
CA PRO A 181 1.35 -1.36 1.42
C PRO A 181 0.30 -0.25 1.51
N GLY A 182 -0.96 -0.61 1.30
CA GLY A 182 -2.05 0.37 1.30
C GLY A 182 -2.33 0.98 -0.07
N LEU A 183 -1.39 0.97 -1.02
CA LEU A 183 -1.57 1.61 -2.34
C LEU A 183 -1.95 0.67 -3.50
N THR A 184 -2.30 -0.59 -3.22
CA THR A 184 -2.79 -1.51 -4.25
C THR A 184 -4.24 -1.21 -4.63
N ALA A 185 -4.55 -1.20 -5.93
CA ALA A 185 -5.89 -0.94 -6.44
C ALA A 185 -6.94 -1.92 -5.89
N HIS A 186 -6.58 -3.20 -5.75
CA HIS A 186 -7.45 -4.25 -5.18
C HIS A 186 -7.67 -4.18 -3.67
N GLY A 187 -7.01 -3.25 -2.98
CA GLY A 187 -7.01 -3.19 -1.53
C GLY A 187 -8.37 -2.90 -0.91
N ARG A 188 -9.32 -2.37 -1.70
CA ARG A 188 -10.66 -1.95 -1.25
C ARG A 188 -11.77 -2.84 -1.79
N GLY A 189 -11.45 -3.98 -2.42
CA GLY A 189 -12.45 -4.85 -3.06
C GLY A 189 -13.24 -4.23 -4.22
N HIS A 190 -12.90 -3.00 -4.62
CA HIS A 190 -13.58 -2.27 -5.67
C HIS A 190 -12.82 -2.32 -6.99
N ALA A 191 -11.57 -2.78 -7.04
CA ALA A 191 -10.88 -3.00 -8.30
C ALA A 191 -11.04 -4.46 -8.73
N ILE A 192 -11.55 -4.67 -9.94
CA ILE A 192 -11.89 -5.96 -10.50
C ILE A 192 -11.08 -6.20 -11.76
N ASP A 193 -10.32 -7.30 -11.77
CA ASP A 193 -9.61 -7.80 -12.94
C ASP A 193 -10.41 -8.94 -13.58
N PHE A 194 -10.84 -8.75 -14.82
CA PHE A 194 -11.46 -9.80 -15.62
C PHE A 194 -10.42 -10.46 -16.52
N GLN A 195 -10.35 -11.79 -16.49
CA GLN A 195 -9.46 -12.58 -17.34
C GLN A 195 -10.30 -13.50 -18.22
N VAL A 196 -9.87 -13.73 -19.46
CA VAL A 196 -10.61 -14.58 -20.39
C VAL A 196 -10.15 -16.01 -20.22
N MET A 197 -11.12 -16.92 -20.04
CA MET A 197 -10.90 -18.36 -20.01
C MET A 197 -11.51 -19.05 -21.22
N LYS A 198 -10.88 -20.17 -21.59
CA LYS A 198 -11.42 -21.16 -22.51
C LYS A 198 -11.06 -22.54 -21.99
N ASP A 199 -12.03 -23.46 -21.95
CA ASP A 199 -11.81 -24.85 -21.52
C ASP A 199 -11.08 -24.98 -20.16
N GLY A 200 -11.37 -24.06 -19.23
CA GLY A 200 -10.76 -24.01 -17.90
C GLY A 200 -9.33 -23.43 -17.85
N GLN A 201 -8.82 -22.87 -18.94
CA GLN A 201 -7.50 -22.24 -19.01
C GLN A 201 -7.62 -20.74 -19.29
N ILE A 202 -6.80 -19.92 -18.62
CA ILE A 202 -6.70 -18.49 -18.91
C ILE A 202 -6.00 -18.33 -20.26
N VAL A 203 -6.71 -17.76 -21.23
CA VAL A 203 -6.20 -17.43 -22.58
C VAL A 203 -5.78 -15.97 -22.69
N ALA A 204 -6.40 -15.07 -21.93
CA ALA A 204 -5.97 -13.68 -21.77
C ALA A 204 -5.95 -13.32 -20.28
N GLY A 205 -4.74 -13.22 -19.70
CA GLY A 205 -4.54 -13.00 -18.28
C GLY A 205 -4.26 -11.54 -17.92
N ALA A 206 -4.21 -11.25 -16.62
CA ALA A 206 -3.78 -9.95 -16.09
C ALA A 206 -2.24 -9.79 -16.19
N ASP A 207 -1.72 -9.77 -17.42
CA ASP A 207 -0.30 -9.71 -17.75
C ASP A 207 -0.04 -8.62 -18.79
N SER A 208 0.70 -7.58 -18.40
CA SER A 208 1.04 -6.45 -19.28
C SER A 208 1.83 -6.85 -20.52
N ARG A 209 2.51 -8.00 -20.49
CA ARG A 209 3.23 -8.54 -21.65
C ARG A 209 2.27 -9.10 -22.72
N GLN A 210 1.02 -9.37 -22.37
CA GLN A 210 0.00 -9.93 -23.26
C GLN A 210 -0.90 -8.87 -23.89
N ILE A 211 -0.75 -7.58 -23.53
CA ILE A 211 -1.66 -6.50 -23.98
C ILE A 211 -1.75 -6.45 -25.51
N GLU A 212 -0.60 -6.32 -26.20
CA GLU A 212 -0.61 -6.22 -27.66
C GLU A 212 -0.85 -7.56 -28.34
N THR A 213 -0.24 -8.63 -27.82
CA THR A 213 -0.15 -9.92 -28.52
C THR A 213 -1.36 -10.82 -28.32
N VAL A 214 -2.16 -10.59 -27.27
CA VAL A 214 -3.33 -11.41 -26.93
C VAL A 214 -4.55 -10.52 -26.78
N TRP A 215 -4.52 -9.57 -25.83
CA TRP A 215 -5.70 -8.75 -25.53
C TRP A 215 -6.20 -7.97 -26.76
N ARG A 216 -5.31 -7.21 -27.41
CA ARG A 216 -5.65 -6.41 -28.59
C ARG A 216 -5.69 -7.22 -29.87
N ALA A 217 -4.73 -8.12 -30.07
CA ALA A 217 -4.66 -8.94 -31.29
C ALA A 217 -5.90 -9.84 -31.47
N GLU A 218 -6.48 -10.34 -30.38
CA GLU A 218 -7.67 -11.19 -30.42
C GLU A 218 -8.98 -10.42 -30.12
N GLY A 219 -8.87 -9.13 -29.80
CA GLY A 219 -9.99 -8.22 -29.55
C GLY A 219 -10.71 -8.45 -28.21
N TRP A 220 -10.03 -9.05 -27.23
CA TRP A 220 -10.59 -9.30 -25.90
C TRP A 220 -10.86 -8.02 -25.12
N ASP A 221 -10.03 -7.00 -25.30
CA ASP A 221 -10.20 -5.69 -24.67
C ASP A 221 -11.53 -5.02 -25.08
N VAL A 222 -11.87 -5.09 -26.37
CA VAL A 222 -13.14 -4.56 -26.91
C VAL A 222 -14.32 -5.38 -26.40
N ARG A 223 -14.29 -6.70 -26.52
CA ARG A 223 -15.39 -7.61 -26.11
C ARG A 223 -15.69 -7.51 -24.61
N LEU A 224 -14.64 -7.40 -23.79
CA LEU A 224 -14.77 -7.21 -22.35
C LEU A 224 -15.41 -5.85 -22.06
N LYS A 225 -14.92 -4.77 -22.67
CA LYS A 225 -15.47 -3.42 -22.46
C LYS A 225 -16.94 -3.33 -22.86
N GLU A 226 -17.33 -3.97 -23.96
CA GLU A 226 -18.73 -4.05 -24.39
C GLU A 226 -19.59 -4.78 -23.35
N SER A 227 -19.10 -5.90 -22.80
CA SER A 227 -19.83 -6.66 -21.78
C SER A 227 -19.94 -5.93 -20.45
N VAL A 228 -18.90 -5.21 -20.05
CA VAL A 228 -18.95 -4.33 -18.87
C VAL A 228 -19.96 -3.20 -19.07
N SER A 229 -19.98 -2.58 -20.25
CA SER A 229 -20.91 -1.51 -20.58
C SER A 229 -22.37 -1.99 -20.61
N ALA A 230 -22.60 -3.24 -21.04
CA ALA A 230 -23.93 -3.84 -21.08
C ALA A 230 -24.48 -4.18 -19.69
N ALA A 231 -23.61 -4.54 -18.73
CA ALA A 231 -24.02 -4.89 -17.37
C ALA A 231 -24.50 -3.67 -16.55
N GLY A 232 -23.93 -2.49 -16.80
CA GLY A 232 -24.38 -1.25 -16.16
C GLY A 232 -23.27 -0.24 -15.88
N PRO A 233 -23.63 0.89 -15.24
CA PRO A 233 -22.73 2.02 -15.07
C PRO A 233 -21.76 1.89 -13.89
N SER A 234 -21.88 0.87 -13.03
CA SER A 234 -21.10 0.81 -11.78
C SER A 234 -19.63 0.49 -12.00
N PHE A 235 -19.26 -0.11 -13.14
CA PHE A 235 -17.86 -0.30 -13.49
C PHE A 235 -17.30 0.87 -14.29
N LYS A 236 -16.12 1.37 -13.89
CA LYS A 236 -15.35 2.43 -14.56
C LYS A 236 -14.05 1.85 -15.07
N GLY A 237 -13.80 2.00 -16.37
CA GLY A 237 -12.58 1.48 -16.98
C GLY A 237 -12.72 1.24 -18.48
N PRO A 238 -11.77 0.50 -19.08
CA PRO A 238 -10.61 -0.11 -18.43
C PRO A 238 -9.59 0.94 -17.91
N LEU A 239 -8.65 0.52 -17.05
CA LEU A 239 -7.57 1.38 -16.56
C LEU A 239 -6.60 1.75 -17.70
N ILE A 240 -6.32 3.06 -17.84
CA ILE A 240 -5.52 3.59 -18.95
C ILE A 240 -4.05 3.80 -18.56
N SER A 241 -3.77 4.03 -17.27
CA SER A 241 -2.41 4.30 -16.79
C SER A 241 -2.20 3.74 -15.38
N PRO A 242 -1.48 2.60 -15.23
CA PRO A 242 -0.95 1.76 -16.32
C PRO A 242 -2.05 1.21 -17.23
N ASP A 243 -1.69 0.92 -18.49
CA ASP A 243 -2.61 0.34 -19.49
C ASP A 243 -2.94 -1.11 -19.08
N GLU A 244 -4.16 -1.33 -18.59
CA GLU A 244 -4.63 -2.61 -18.06
C GLU A 244 -6.06 -2.87 -18.58
N PRO A 245 -6.22 -3.46 -19.79
CA PRO A 245 -7.53 -3.65 -20.43
C PRO A 245 -8.49 -4.56 -19.64
N TRP A 246 -7.97 -5.33 -18.67
CA TRP A 246 -8.73 -6.18 -17.77
C TRP A 246 -9.26 -5.48 -16.51
N HIS A 247 -8.75 -4.29 -16.18
CA HIS A 247 -8.93 -3.66 -14.88
C HIS A 247 -10.05 -2.63 -14.87
N PHE A 248 -11.02 -2.80 -13.96
CA PHE A 248 -12.15 -1.88 -13.79
C PHE A 248 -12.33 -1.53 -12.31
N ASP A 249 -12.57 -0.25 -12.02
CA ASP A 249 -13.02 0.20 -10.71
C ASP A 249 -14.53 0.02 -10.60
N TYR A 250 -15.00 -0.40 -9.42
CA TYR A 250 -16.40 -0.58 -9.06
C TYR A 250 -16.84 0.56 -8.15
N GLU A 251 -17.83 1.29 -8.63
CA GLU A 251 -18.53 2.36 -7.94
C GLU A 251 -20.01 2.00 -7.92
N PRO A 252 -20.54 1.46 -6.80
CA PRO A 252 -21.93 1.03 -6.76
C PRO A 252 -22.85 2.17 -7.19
N GLY A 253 -23.71 1.91 -8.16
CA GLY A 253 -24.71 2.89 -8.59
C GLY A 253 -25.57 3.34 -7.41
N SER A 254 -26.02 4.60 -7.43
CA SER A 254 -26.79 5.23 -6.34
C SER A 254 -28.09 4.49 -5.94
N ALA A 255 -28.53 3.50 -6.74
CA ALA A 255 -29.70 2.67 -6.47
C ALA A 255 -29.48 1.63 -5.35
N ALA A 256 -28.24 1.31 -4.97
CA ALA A 256 -27.95 0.25 -3.99
C ALA A 256 -28.00 0.73 -2.51
N VAL A 257 -28.12 2.04 -2.25
CA VAL A 257 -27.98 2.61 -0.89
C VAL A 257 -29.35 2.91 -0.22
N SER A 258 -30.47 2.77 -0.92
CA SER A 258 -31.75 3.32 -0.46
C SER A 258 -32.72 2.37 0.26
N ASP A 259 -32.37 1.12 0.59
CA ASP A 259 -33.34 0.18 1.19
C ASP A 259 -33.12 -0.13 2.68
N GLY A 260 -32.31 0.70 3.37
CA GLY A 260 -31.94 0.49 4.78
C GLY A 260 -32.66 1.37 5.81
N GLY A 261 -33.73 2.09 5.47
CA GLY A 261 -34.32 3.02 6.45
C GLY A 261 -35.73 3.50 6.13
N ASN A 262 -36.75 2.72 6.47
CA ASN A 262 -37.86 3.14 7.33
C ASN A 262 -38.90 2.01 7.45
N ALA A 263 -38.93 1.34 8.60
CA ALA A 263 -40.12 0.63 9.07
C ALA A 263 -40.09 0.60 10.60
N ASP A 264 -40.59 1.68 11.19
CA ASP A 264 -41.34 1.63 12.45
C ASP A 264 -42.23 2.89 12.52
N GLN A 265 -43.48 2.69 12.12
CA GLN A 265 -44.64 3.42 12.65
C GLN A 265 -45.32 2.51 13.66
#